data_AF-A0A8J6B058-F1
#
_entry.id   AF-A0A8J6B058-F1
#
_cell.length_a   1.000
_cell.length_b   1.000
_cell.length_c   1.000
_cell.angle_alpha   90.00
_cell.angle_beta   90.00
_cell.angle_gamma   90.00
#
_symmetry.space_group_name_H-M   'P 1'
#
loop_
_entity.id
_entity.type
_entity.pdbx_description
1 polymer ?
#
loop_
_entity_poly.entity_id
_entity_poly.type
_entity_poly.pdbx_seq_one_letter_code
_entity_poly.pdbx_strand_id
1 'polypeptide(L)'
;MTAPQLLLDGLSVQPLFNEISGIPPITAYNKNGLKIDFSFERSSTNASVTVITTQAFNSTDSEMTDYVFQAAVPKTFQLQLLSPSSNVLPPFSAGSVTQVIKVLNPQK
;
A
#
# COMPACT_ATOMS: atom_id res chain seq x y z
N MET A 1 10.04 37.16 -40.35
CA MET A 1 10.55 36.15 -39.39
C MET A 1 10.39 36.75 -38.00
N THR A 2 9.28 36.43 -37.35
CA THR A 2 8.91 36.93 -36.03
C THR A 2 8.55 35.71 -35.20
N ALA A 3 9.31 35.46 -34.13
CA ALA A 3 9.09 34.32 -33.24
C ALA A 3 7.75 34.45 -32.51
N PRO A 4 6.99 33.37 -32.29
CA PRO A 4 5.78 33.43 -31.48
C PRO A 4 6.13 33.56 -30.00
N GLN A 5 5.37 34.41 -29.31
CA GLN A 5 5.48 34.68 -27.88
C GLN A 5 4.97 33.45 -27.09
N LEU A 6 5.79 32.93 -26.18
CA LEU A 6 5.42 31.87 -25.26
C LEU A 6 4.52 32.47 -24.16
N LEU A 7 3.21 32.22 -24.23
CA LEU A 7 2.28 32.41 -23.12
C LEU A 7 2.61 31.38 -22.03
N LEU A 8 3.30 31.81 -20.99
CA LEU A 8 3.58 31.01 -19.79
C LEU A 8 2.55 31.35 -18.71
N ASP A 9 1.31 30.89 -18.90
CA ASP A 9 0.27 31.00 -17.89
C ASP A 9 0.37 29.82 -16.90
N GLY A 10 0.90 30.13 -15.71
CA GLY A 10 0.15 29.88 -14.48
C GLY A 10 -0.19 28.43 -14.10
N LEU A 11 0.59 27.41 -14.46
CA LEU A 11 0.47 26.11 -13.81
C LEU A 11 1.29 26.09 -12.52
N SER A 12 0.70 26.60 -11.44
CA SER A 12 1.08 26.11 -10.11
C SER A 12 0.86 24.60 -10.14
N VAL A 13 1.95 23.84 -10.15
CA VAL A 13 1.90 22.41 -9.89
C VAL A 13 1.58 22.26 -8.41
N GLN A 14 0.31 22.47 -8.06
CA GLN A 14 -0.22 21.93 -6.83
C GLN A 14 -0.05 20.42 -6.97
N PRO A 15 0.56 19.71 -6.01
CA PRO A 15 0.47 18.26 -6.00
C PRO A 15 -1.02 17.97 -6.06
N LEU A 16 -1.40 17.12 -7.00
CA LEU A 16 -2.72 16.53 -7.10
C LEU A 16 -2.91 15.69 -5.82
N PHE A 17 -3.10 16.34 -4.67
CA PHE A 17 -3.75 15.76 -3.52
C PHE A 17 -5.18 15.59 -3.96
N ASN A 18 -5.37 14.52 -4.73
CA ASN A 18 -6.65 13.98 -5.05
C ASN A 18 -7.28 13.70 -3.68
N GLU A 19 -8.14 14.61 -3.24
CA GLU A 19 -9.17 14.40 -2.23
C GLU A 19 -10.07 13.26 -2.74
N ILE A 20 -9.53 12.04 -2.75
CA ILE A 20 -10.34 10.83 -2.85
C ILE A 20 -10.90 10.66 -1.46
N SER A 21 -12.22 10.78 -1.34
CA SER A 21 -13.02 10.28 -0.21
C SER A 21 -12.73 8.78 0.00
N GLY A 22 -11.59 8.47 0.61
CA GLY A 22 -10.98 7.15 0.66
C GLY A 22 -10.25 6.96 1.98
N ILE A 23 -10.06 5.69 2.36
CA ILE A 23 -9.39 5.36 3.63
C ILE A 23 -7.89 5.64 3.45
N PRO A 24 -7.27 6.52 4.26
CA PRO A 24 -5.87 6.87 4.09
C PRO A 24 -4.96 5.66 4.36
N PRO A 25 -3.83 5.54 3.64
CA PRO A 25 -2.86 4.49 3.90
C PRO A 25 -2.16 4.72 5.25
N ILE A 26 -1.60 3.66 5.82
CA ILE A 26 -0.77 3.72 7.04
C ILE A 26 0.55 2.98 6.84
N THR A 27 1.59 3.41 7.55
CA THR A 27 2.79 2.58 7.77
C THR A 27 2.55 1.70 8.99
N ALA A 28 2.30 0.41 8.77
CA ALA A 28 2.01 -0.57 9.83
C ALA A 28 3.27 -1.04 10.56
N TYR A 29 4.41 -1.01 9.87
CA TYR A 29 5.70 -1.41 10.44
C TYR A 29 6.84 -0.61 9.80
N ASN A 30 7.81 -0.17 10.61
CA ASN A 30 9.04 0.45 10.11
C ASN A 30 10.17 0.25 11.12
N LYS A 31 11.04 -0.74 10.89
CA LYS A 31 12.16 -1.06 11.78
C LYS A 31 13.19 -1.93 11.05
N ASN A 32 14.47 -1.75 11.38
CA ASN A 32 15.59 -2.55 10.86
C ASN A 32 15.63 -2.62 9.31
N GLY A 33 15.22 -1.54 8.65
CA GLY A 33 15.15 -1.45 7.19
C GLY A 33 13.97 -2.16 6.54
N LEU A 34 13.14 -2.90 7.29
CA LEU A 34 11.86 -3.40 6.80
C LEU A 34 10.78 -2.34 7.04
N LYS A 35 10.10 -1.92 5.97
CA LYS A 35 8.92 -1.06 6.02
C LYS A 35 7.72 -1.79 5.43
N ILE A 36 6.57 -1.76 6.10
CA ILE A 36 5.31 -2.33 5.60
C ILE A 36 4.24 -1.24 5.63
N ASP A 37 3.73 -0.91 4.44
CA ASP A 37 2.65 0.04 4.25
C ASP A 37 1.35 -0.70 3.92
N PHE A 38 0.23 -0.25 4.50
CA PHE A 38 -1.11 -0.75 4.19
C PHE A 38 -1.89 0.32 3.44
N SER A 39 -2.49 -0.06 2.31
CA SER A 39 -3.60 0.67 1.70
C SER A 39 -4.90 -0.09 1.89
N PHE A 40 -6.01 0.65 1.85
CA PHE A 40 -7.32 0.12 2.24
C PHE A 40 -8.37 0.45 1.21
N GLU A 41 -9.21 -0.53 0.93
CA GLU A 41 -10.39 -0.36 0.09
C GLU A 41 -11.58 -1.04 0.74
N ARG A 42 -12.74 -0.38 0.67
CA ARG A 42 -14.00 -1.02 1.02
C ARG A 42 -14.44 -1.88 -0.16
N SER A 43 -14.74 -3.15 0.05
CA SER A 43 -15.21 -4.01 -1.04
C SER A 43 -16.53 -3.48 -1.61
N SER A 44 -16.59 -3.34 -2.93
CA SER A 44 -17.79 -2.92 -3.67
C SER A 44 -18.90 -3.98 -3.66
N THR A 45 -18.53 -5.25 -3.48
CA THR A 45 -19.46 -6.39 -3.45
C THR A 45 -19.98 -6.70 -2.05
N ASN A 46 -19.22 -6.35 -1.00
CA ASN A 46 -19.62 -6.55 0.38
C ASN A 46 -19.06 -5.44 1.28
N ALA A 47 -19.92 -4.51 1.69
CA ALA A 47 -19.52 -3.38 2.52
C ALA A 47 -19.08 -3.77 3.95
N SER A 48 -19.23 -5.01 4.39
CA SER A 48 -18.65 -5.48 5.66
C SER A 48 -17.20 -5.96 5.49
N VAL A 49 -16.70 -6.07 4.26
CA VAL A 49 -15.32 -6.47 3.94
C VAL A 49 -14.46 -5.25 3.62
N THR A 50 -13.34 -5.13 4.33
CA THR A 50 -12.23 -4.25 3.95
C THR A 50 -11.12 -5.09 3.33
N VAL A 51 -10.65 -4.67 2.16
CA VAL A 51 -9.47 -5.20 1.50
C VAL A 51 -8.28 -4.34 1.93
N ILE A 52 -7.23 -4.99 2.42
CA ILE A 52 -5.97 -4.37 2.80
C ILE A 52 -4.91 -4.88 1.83
N THR A 53 -4.23 -3.98 1.14
CA THR A 53 -3.07 -4.32 0.33
C THR A 53 -1.82 -3.92 1.09
N THR A 54 -1.00 -4.90 1.44
CA THR A 54 0.28 -4.67 2.11
C THR A 54 1.38 -4.52 1.07
N GLN A 55 2.28 -3.55 1.26
CA GLN A 55 3.52 -3.44 0.51
C GLN A 55 4.69 -3.43 1.49
N ALA A 56 5.53 -4.47 1.41
CA ALA A 56 6.75 -4.57 2.18
C ALA A 56 7.95 -4.13 1.35
N PHE A 57 8.85 -3.35 1.95
CA PHE A 57 10.06 -2.80 1.34
C PHE A 57 11.26 -3.07 2.25
N ASN A 58 12.42 -3.28 1.63
CA ASN A 58 13.69 -3.45 2.31
C ASN A 58 14.64 -2.32 1.93
N SER A 59 15.00 -1.45 2.87
CA SER A 59 15.92 -0.33 2.64
C SER A 59 17.38 -0.68 2.94
N THR A 60 17.68 -1.91 3.34
CA THR A 60 19.06 -2.37 3.58
C THR A 60 19.78 -2.66 2.27
N ASP A 61 21.08 -2.92 2.33
CA ASP A 61 21.93 -3.22 1.17
C ASP A 61 21.94 -4.71 0.79
N SER A 62 21.32 -5.56 1.61
CA SER A 62 21.26 -7.01 1.44
C SER A 62 19.82 -7.47 1.27
N GLU A 63 19.58 -8.52 0.51
CA GLU A 63 18.23 -9.07 0.34
C GLU A 63 17.68 -9.66 1.66
N MET A 64 16.37 -9.57 1.87
CA MET A 64 15.68 -10.33 2.91
C MET A 64 14.94 -11.49 2.24
N THR A 65 15.39 -12.72 2.48
CA THR A 65 14.78 -13.94 1.96
C THR A 65 13.82 -14.56 2.97
N ASP A 66 13.03 -15.52 2.52
CA ASP A 66 12.07 -16.26 3.35
C ASP A 66 11.11 -15.34 4.12
N TYR A 67 10.76 -14.21 3.50
CA TYR A 67 9.80 -13.27 4.03
C TYR A 67 8.43 -13.93 4.16
N VAL A 68 7.92 -13.96 5.39
CA VAL A 68 6.58 -14.44 5.72
C VAL A 68 5.87 -13.35 6.49
N PHE A 69 4.73 -12.90 5.97
CA PHE A 69 3.83 -12.00 6.68
C PHE A 69 2.68 -12.80 7.29
N GLN A 70 2.46 -12.62 8.58
CA GLN A 70 1.37 -13.26 9.32
C GLN A 70 0.54 -12.20 10.03
N ALA A 71 -0.77 -12.44 10.08
CA ALA A 71 -1.71 -11.54 10.74
C ALA A 71 -2.73 -12.36 11.54
N ALA A 72 -3.22 -11.76 12.62
CA ALA A 72 -4.30 -12.29 13.43
C ALA A 72 -5.32 -11.19 13.68
N VAL A 73 -6.59 -11.59 13.83
CA VAL A 73 -7.69 -10.70 14.18
C VAL A 73 -8.46 -11.28 15.38
N PRO A 74 -9.16 -10.45 16.18
CA PRO A 74 -10.10 -10.95 17.17
C PRO A 74 -11.17 -11.84 16.54
N LYS A 75 -11.74 -12.78 17.32
CA LYS A 75 -12.74 -13.76 16.85
C LYS A 75 -14.01 -13.15 16.25
N THR A 76 -14.30 -11.88 16.57
CA THR A 76 -15.44 -11.14 16.00
C THR A 76 -15.23 -10.77 14.53
N PHE A 77 -14.00 -10.88 14.02
CA PHE A 77 -13.64 -10.65 12.62
C PHE A 77 -13.27 -11.98 11.95
N GLN A 78 -13.35 -12.01 10.62
CA GLN A 78 -12.76 -13.09 9.83
C GLN A 78 -11.66 -12.53 8.95
N LEU A 79 -10.55 -13.26 8.83
CA LEU A 79 -9.39 -12.86 8.03
C LEU A 79 -9.11 -13.92 6.98
N GLN A 80 -8.91 -13.47 5.73
CA GLN A 80 -8.35 -14.27 4.66
C GLN A 80 -7.06 -13.61 4.19
N LEU A 81 -5.97 -14.37 4.18
CA LEU A 81 -4.68 -13.95 3.66
C LEU A 81 -4.46 -14.59 2.29
N LEU A 82 -4.27 -13.78 1.24
CA LEU A 82 -3.95 -14.28 -0.10
C LEU A 82 -2.44 -14.53 -0.23
N SER A 83 -2.03 -15.30 -1.25
CA SER A 83 -0.61 -15.55 -1.51
C SER A 83 0.15 -14.24 -1.74
N PRO A 84 1.37 -14.10 -1.20
CA PRO A 84 2.23 -12.95 -1.49
C PRO A 84 2.75 -13.02 -2.94
N SER A 85 3.20 -11.88 -3.47
CA SER A 85 3.82 -11.81 -4.79
C SER A 85 5.20 -12.47 -4.85
N SER A 86 5.91 -12.53 -3.73
CA SER A 86 7.24 -13.10 -3.57
C SER A 86 7.52 -13.35 -2.08
N ASN A 87 8.52 -14.17 -1.77
CA ASN A 87 9.09 -14.36 -0.43
C ASN A 87 10.46 -13.68 -0.28
N VAL A 88 10.88 -12.86 -1.25
CA VAL A 88 12.15 -12.13 -1.22
C VAL A 88 11.91 -10.64 -1.39
N LEU A 89 12.53 -9.84 -0.51
CA LEU A 89 12.57 -8.39 -0.60
C LEU A 89 13.97 -7.94 -1.10
N PRO A 90 14.06 -7.37 -2.32
CA PRO A 90 15.33 -6.91 -2.86
C PRO A 90 15.88 -5.73 -2.05
N PRO A 91 17.21 -5.53 -2.04
CA PRO A 91 17.85 -4.43 -1.31
C PRO A 91 17.49 -3.06 -1.92
N PHE A 92 17.85 -2.00 -1.19
CA PHE A 92 17.76 -0.61 -1.61
C PHE A 92 16.36 -0.15 -2.04
N SER A 93 15.32 -0.83 -1.55
CA SER A 93 13.92 -0.60 -1.95
C SER A 93 13.72 -0.71 -3.46
N ALA A 94 14.52 -1.53 -4.14
CA ALA A 94 14.45 -1.75 -5.60
C ALA A 94 13.18 -2.50 -6.04
N GLY A 95 12.37 -2.98 -5.09
CA GLY A 95 11.10 -3.63 -5.32
C GLY A 95 10.35 -3.84 -3.99
N SER A 96 9.17 -4.44 -4.08
CA SER A 96 8.33 -4.73 -2.92
C SER A 96 7.68 -6.11 -3.01
N VAL A 97 7.36 -6.67 -1.85
CA VAL A 97 6.44 -7.81 -1.74
C VAL A 97 5.05 -7.25 -1.49
N THR A 98 4.09 -7.65 -2.33
CA THR A 98 2.69 -7.29 -2.17
C THR A 98 1.89 -8.49 -1.68
N GLN A 99 0.96 -8.24 -0.77
CA GLN A 99 0.05 -9.27 -0.27
C GLN A 99 -1.30 -8.67 0.07
N VAL A 100 -2.37 -9.37 -0.27
CA VAL A 100 -3.74 -8.91 -0.02
C VAL A 100 -4.31 -9.63 1.19
N ILE A 101 -4.90 -8.86 2.10
CA ILE A 101 -5.66 -9.34 3.25
C ILE A 101 -7.12 -8.91 3.05
N LYS A 102 -8.06 -9.83 3.25
CA LYS A 102 -9.48 -9.49 3.35
C LYS A 102 -9.90 -9.65 4.80
N VAL A 103 -10.48 -8.59 5.37
CA VAL A 103 -11.00 -8.60 6.73
C VAL A 103 -12.50 -8.36 6.66
N LEU A 104 -13.29 -9.34 7.11
CA LEU A 104 -14.73 -9.21 7.29
C LEU A 104 -15.00 -8.75 8.72
N ASN A 105 -15.76 -7.68 8.85
CA ASN A 105 -16.37 -7.23 10.10
C ASN A 105 -17.89 -7.45 10.05
N PRO A 106 -18.43 -8.56 10.59
CA PRO A 106 -19.86 -8.87 10.57
C PRO A 106 -20.74 -7.91 11.37
N GLN A 107 -20.15 -7.07 12.23
CA GLN A 107 -20.88 -6.13 13.08
C GLN A 107 -21.17 -4.79 12.40
N LYS A 108 -20.88 -4.69 11.09
CA LYS A 108 -20.88 -3.43 10.34
C LYS A 108 -21.73 -3.51 9.10
#